data_AF-A0A950QQW6-F1
#
_entry.id   AF-A0A950QQW6-F1
#
_cell.length_a   1.000
_cell.length_b   1.000
_cell.length_c   1.000
_cell.angle_alpha   90.00
_cell.angle_beta   90.00
_cell.angle_gamma   90.00
#
_symmetry.space_group_name_H-M   'P 1'
#
loop_
_entity.id
_entity.type
_entity.pdbx_description
1 polymer ?
#
loop_
_entity_poly.entity_id
_entity_poly.type
_entity_poly.pdbx_seq_one_letter_code
_entity_poly.pdbx_strand_id
1 'polypeptide(L)'
;MVLRLHFAAVKGGNVAQRSIEILVGRLLTDEAFRNAFLRNHSTVLEAFCETGHELTTWEIAALTATPKRLWNEFAAQLDPRLQKANLGKGRA
;
A
#
# COMPACT_ATOMS: atom_id res chain seq x y z
N MET A 1 -5.53 -6.20 23.65
CA MET A 1 -4.14 -6.23 23.15
C MET A 1 -3.98 -5.00 22.26
N VAL A 2 -3.45 -3.91 22.83
CA VAL A 2 -3.40 -2.59 22.18
C VAL A 2 -2.01 -2.46 21.58
N LEU A 3 -1.92 -2.45 20.24
CA LEU A 3 -0.65 -2.30 19.53
C LEU A 3 -0.13 -0.89 19.77
N ARG A 4 0.82 -0.74 20.70
CA ARG A 4 1.42 0.55 21.06
C ARG A 4 2.53 0.87 20.06
N LEU A 5 2.13 1.39 18.90
CA LEU A 5 3.07 1.90 17.91
C LEU A 5 3.65 3.23 18.43
N HIS A 6 4.88 3.21 18.90
CA HIS A 6 5.67 4.41 19.14
C HIS A 6 6.10 4.97 17.78
N PHE A 7 5.36 5.94 17.23
CA PHE A 7 5.77 6.68 16.03
C PHE A 7 6.36 8.03 16.43
N ALA A 8 7.66 8.18 16.19
CA ALA A 8 8.34 9.46 16.27
C ALA A 8 7.88 10.34 15.10
N ALA A 9 7.36 11.53 15.41
CA ALA A 9 7.07 12.54 14.40
C ALA A 9 8.39 13.15 13.91
N VAL A 10 8.78 12.88 12.67
CA VAL A 10 9.87 13.61 12.01
C VAL A 10 9.40 14.13 10.65
N LYS A 11 9.81 15.36 10.35
CA LYS A 11 9.57 16.09 9.10
C LYS A 11 10.14 15.31 7.90
N GLY A 12 9.32 14.48 7.24
CA GLY A 12 9.70 13.61 6.11
C GLY A 12 8.79 13.73 4.88
N GLY A 13 8.27 14.94 4.59
CA GLY A 13 7.18 15.13 3.62
C GLY A 13 7.42 14.58 2.20
N ASN A 14 8.67 14.39 1.77
CA ASN A 14 8.97 13.84 0.43
C ASN A 14 9.08 12.30 0.43
N VAL A 15 9.61 11.69 1.51
CA VAL A 15 9.78 10.23 1.61
C VAL A 15 8.46 9.53 1.94
N ALA A 16 7.65 10.12 2.81
CA ALA A 16 6.29 9.66 3.08
C ALA A 16 5.42 9.77 1.81
N GLN A 17 5.45 10.92 1.13
CA GLN A 17 4.74 11.13 -0.13
C GLN A 17 5.11 10.09 -1.19
N ARG A 18 6.40 9.78 -1.35
CA ARG A 18 6.84 8.76 -2.29
C ARG A 18 6.34 7.36 -1.90
N SER A 19 6.33 7.05 -0.61
CA SER A 19 5.90 5.76 -0.10
C SER A 19 4.39 5.54 -0.29
N ILE A 20 3.56 6.56 -0.04
CA ILE A 20 2.11 6.47 -0.30
C ILE A 20 1.80 6.31 -1.79
N GLU A 21 2.52 7.01 -2.67
CA GLU A 21 2.37 6.84 -4.13
C GLU A 21 2.71 5.43 -4.59
N ILE A 22 3.81 4.85 -4.08
CA ILE A 22 4.18 3.46 -4.38
C ILE A 22 3.09 2.51 -3.89
N LEU A 23 2.61 2.70 -2.66
CA LEU A 23 1.60 1.83 -2.07
C LEU A 23 0.29 1.87 -2.87
N VAL A 24 -0.22 3.07 -3.15
CA VAL A 24 -1.43 3.26 -3.96
C VAL A 24 -1.23 2.67 -5.36
N GLY A 25 -0.07 2.91 -5.98
CA GLY A 25 0.29 2.29 -7.25
C GLY A 25 0.19 0.77 -7.20
N ARG A 26 0.74 0.12 -6.18
CA ARG A 26 0.65 -1.34 -5.98
C ARG A 26 -0.78 -1.79 -5.71
N LEU A 27 -1.58 -1.07 -4.92
CA LEU A 27 -2.99 -1.41 -4.71
C LEU A 27 -3.77 -1.42 -6.03
N LEU A 28 -3.44 -0.52 -6.96
CA LEU A 28 -4.12 -0.46 -8.26
C LEU A 28 -3.58 -1.49 -9.28
N THR A 29 -2.26 -1.76 -9.26
CA THR A 29 -1.56 -2.49 -10.35
C THR A 29 -1.01 -3.86 -9.95
N ASP A 30 -1.01 -4.24 -8.68
CA ASP A 30 -0.57 -5.55 -8.21
C ASP A 30 -1.77 -6.26 -7.56
N GLU A 31 -2.39 -7.15 -8.32
CA GLU A 31 -3.56 -7.90 -7.87
C GLU A 31 -3.27 -8.74 -6.62
N ALA A 32 -2.09 -9.34 -6.51
CA ALA A 32 -1.72 -10.15 -5.35
C ALA A 32 -1.56 -9.29 -4.10
N PHE A 33 -0.89 -8.13 -4.23
CA PHE A 33 -0.75 -7.17 -3.14
C PHE A 33 -2.10 -6.59 -2.71
N ARG A 34 -2.94 -6.17 -3.67
CA ARG A 34 -4.29 -5.69 -3.40
C ARG A 34 -5.11 -6.75 -2.66
N ASN A 35 -5.11 -7.99 -3.12
CA ASN A 35 -5.84 -9.08 -2.47
C ASN A 35 -5.35 -9.34 -1.04
N ALA A 36 -4.04 -9.26 -0.79
CA ALA A 36 -3.49 -9.35 0.56
C ALA A 36 -3.96 -8.19 1.46
N PHE A 37 -3.91 -6.96 0.93
CA PHE A 37 -4.34 -5.76 1.65
C PHE A 37 -5.83 -5.80 2.01
N LEU A 38 -6.68 -6.21 1.07
CA LEU A 38 -8.13 -6.32 1.28
C LEU A 38 -8.50 -7.40 2.32
N ARG A 39 -7.67 -8.44 2.48
CA ARG A 39 -7.83 -9.45 3.53
C ARG A 39 -7.40 -8.92 4.89
N ASN A 40 -6.19 -8.37 4.98
CA ASN A 40 -5.64 -7.84 6.22
C ASN A 40 -4.68 -6.67 5.94
N HIS A 41 -5.23 -5.45 5.97
CA HIS A 41 -4.46 -4.23 5.75
C HIS A 41 -3.39 -3.97 6.82
N SER A 42 -3.60 -4.36 8.08
CA SER A 42 -2.65 -4.09 9.17
C SER A 42 -1.34 -4.81 8.93
N THR A 43 -1.40 -6.11 8.62
CA THR A 43 -0.21 -6.92 8.32
C THR A 43 0.50 -6.44 7.05
N VAL A 44 -0.25 -6.02 6.03
CA VAL A 44 0.36 -5.53 4.78
C VAL A 44 1.04 -4.18 4.98
N LEU A 45 0.45 -3.28 5.76
CA LEU A 45 1.03 -1.97 6.06
C LEU A 45 2.27 -2.09 6.95
N GLU A 46 2.24 -2.98 7.94
CA GLU A 46 3.40 -3.30 8.78
C GLU A 46 4.55 -3.84 7.93
N ALA A 47 4.30 -4.88 7.13
CA ALA A 47 5.30 -5.45 6.23
C ALA A 47 5.82 -4.43 5.20
N PHE A 48 4.97 -3.52 4.72
CA PHE A 48 5.40 -2.45 3.82
C PHE A 48 6.36 -1.48 4.53
N CYS A 49 6.06 -1.08 5.77
CA CYS A 49 6.94 -0.23 6.55
C CYS A 49 8.25 -0.92 6.95
N GLU A 50 8.23 -2.23 7.24
CA GLU A 50 9.44 -3.03 7.50
C GLU A 50 10.42 -3.05 6.31
N THR A 51 9.94 -2.83 5.08
CA THR A 51 10.81 -2.69 3.89
C THR A 51 11.47 -1.32 3.74
N GLY A 52 11.34 -0.43 4.73
CA GLY A 52 11.94 0.90 4.76
C GLY A 52 11.06 2.01 4.18
N HIS A 53 9.78 1.73 3.93
CA HIS A 53 8.80 2.74 3.56
C HIS A 53 8.22 3.42 4.79
N GLU A 54 7.93 4.71 4.67
CA GLU A 54 7.34 5.50 5.75
C GLU A 54 5.92 5.92 5.40
N LEU A 55 4.98 5.73 6.32
CA LEU A 55 3.62 6.24 6.23
C LEU A 55 3.29 6.97 7.52
N THR A 56 2.67 8.13 7.37
CA THR A 56 2.12 8.89 8.49
C THR A 56 0.85 8.22 9.02
N THR A 57 0.50 8.54 10.26
CA THR A 57 -0.77 8.10 10.85
C THR A 57 -1.99 8.50 10.01
N TRP A 58 -1.94 9.66 9.34
CA TRP A 58 -3.02 10.15 8.49
C TRP A 58 -3.15 9.35 7.19
N GLU A 59 -2.04 8.96 6.57
CA GLU A 59 -2.04 8.11 5.38
C GLU A 59 -2.55 6.70 5.70
N ILE A 60 -2.12 6.12 6.84
CA ILE A 60 -2.65 4.83 7.32
C ILE A 60 -4.16 4.94 7.56
N ALA A 61 -4.61 6.00 8.22
CA ALA A 61 -6.04 6.23 8.46
C ALA A 61 -6.83 6.37 7.15
N ALA A 62 -6.31 7.12 6.17
CA ALA A 62 -6.94 7.29 4.86
C ALA A 62 -7.04 5.96 4.08
N LEU A 63 -5.95 5.18 4.04
CA LEU A 63 -5.91 3.88 3.38
C LEU A 63 -6.87 2.87 4.01
N THR A 64 -6.96 2.86 5.33
CA THR A 64 -7.81 1.93 6.09
C THR A 64 -9.29 2.33 6.05
N ALA A 65 -9.59 3.63 5.96
CA ALA A 65 -10.95 4.15 5.81
C ALA A 65 -11.49 4.05 4.38
N THR A 66 -10.61 3.96 3.37
CA THR A 66 -11.04 3.80 1.97
C THR A 66 -11.80 2.49 1.78
N PRO A 67 -13.05 2.51 1.27
CA PRO A 67 -13.85 1.30 1.08
C PRO A 67 -13.15 0.28 0.18
N LYS A 68 -13.14 -0.99 0.63
CA LYS A 68 -12.55 -2.12 -0.10
C LYS A 68 -13.02 -2.23 -1.56
N ARG A 69 -14.29 -1.90 -1.82
CA ARG A 69 -14.90 -1.94 -3.17
C ARG A 69 -14.21 -0.99 -4.14
N LEU A 70 -13.83 0.21 -3.70
CA LEU A 70 -13.21 1.23 -4.57
C LEU A 70 -11.87 0.76 -5.12
N TRP A 71 -11.05 0.05 -4.33
CA TRP A 71 -9.78 -0.50 -4.82
C TRP A 71 -9.98 -1.48 -5.98
N ASN A 72 -11.03 -2.30 -5.92
CA ASN A 72 -11.35 -3.23 -6.99
C ASN A 72 -11.96 -2.51 -8.21
N GLU A 73 -12.82 -1.51 -8.00
CA GLU A 73 -13.41 -0.72 -9.08
C GLU A 73 -12.37 0.08 -9.86
N PHE A 74 -11.41 0.70 -9.17
CA PHE A 74 -10.32 1.42 -9.83
C PHE A 74 -9.40 0.47 -10.59
N ALA A 75 -9.02 -0.66 -9.97
CA ALA A 75 -8.21 -1.66 -10.65
C ALA A 75 -8.90 -2.19 -11.92
N ALA A 76 -10.21 -2.47 -11.87
CA ALA A 76 -10.98 -2.98 -13.01
C ALA A 76 -11.09 -1.99 -14.19
N GLN A 77 -10.90 -0.69 -13.95
CA GLN A 77 -10.87 0.33 -14.99
C GLN A 77 -9.49 0.49 -15.65
N LEU A 78 -8.43 -0.04 -15.04
CA LEU A 78 -7.11 -0.04 -15.64
C LEU A 78 -6.99 -1.15 -16.70
N ASP A 79 -6.20 -0.88 -17.73
CA ASP A 79 -5.82 -1.90 -18.72
C ASP A 79 -5.28 -3.15 -17.99
N PRO A 80 -5.81 -4.36 -18.24
CA PRO A 80 -5.40 -5.58 -17.55
C PRO A 80 -3.89 -5.87 -17.59
N ARG A 81 -3.15 -5.32 -18.57
CA ARG A 81 -1.69 -5.43 -18.64
C ARG A 81 -0.97 -4.69 -17.51
N LEU A 82 -1.59 -3.66 -16.94
CA LEU A 82 -1.06 -2.91 -15.80
C LEU A 82 -1.24 -3.67 -14.49
N GLN A 83 -2.19 -4.59 -14.39
CA GLN A 83 -2.51 -5.33 -13.14
C GLN A 83 -1.53 -6.48 -12.81
N LYS A 84 -0.43 -6.59 -13.56
CA LYS A 84 0.59 -7.63 -13.45
C LYS A 84 1.95 -7.05 -13.06
N ALA A 85 2.02 -6.05 -12.18
CA ALA A 85 3.30 -5.50 -11.71
C ALA A 85 4.23 -6.53 -11.02
N ASN A 86 3.79 -7.79 -10.90
CA ASN A 86 4.60 -8.96 -10.59
C ASN A 86 4.82 -9.91 -11.80
N LEU A 87 4.98 -9.38 -13.02
CA LEU A 87 5.80 -10.06 -14.04
C LEU A 87 7.21 -10.12 -13.44
N GLY A 88 7.48 -11.22 -12.72
CA GLY A 88 8.63 -11.37 -11.86
C GLY A 88 9.90 -10.91 -12.54
N LYS A 89 10.82 -10.32 -11.75
CA LYS A 89 12.18 -9.96 -12.17
C LYS A 89 12.66 -10.95 -13.23
N GLY A 90 12.65 -10.53 -14.50
CA GLY A 90 13.39 -11.19 -15.55
C GLY A 90 14.86 -11.01 -15.18
N ARG A 91 15.39 -11.93 -14.38
CA ARG A 91 16.83 -12.15 -14.28
C ARG A 91 17.23 -12.74 -15.63
N ALA A 92 17.77 -11.89 -16.49
CA ALA A 92 18.77 -12.33 -17.47
C ALA A 92 20.03 -12.77 -16.72
#